data_AF-A0AAX2M3J5-F1
#
_entry.id   AF-A0AAX2M3J5-F1
#
_cell.length_a   1.000
_cell.length_b   1.000
_cell.length_c   1.000
_cell.angle_alpha   90.00
_cell.angle_beta   90.00
_cell.angle_gamma   90.00
#
_symmetry.space_group_name_H-M   'P 1'
#
loop_
_entity.id
_entity.type
_entity.pdbx_description
1 polymer ?
#
loop_
_entity_poly.entity_id
_entity_poly.type
_entity_poly.pdbx_seq_one_letter_code
_entity_poly.pdbx_strand_id
1 'polypeptide(L)'
;MNAPQALDALNCPLQGVNLIEASAGTGKTWTIAALFARLLLEERDGAPPPAIERILVVTYTKAATAELRERLRRRLAEMLALLDGKADGDDFLRALAARFPEGPARDVARQRLTAAVNGFDAAAIYTIHGFCQRVLTDAAFESGQTFQAELVEDDAARLAEIVDDFWRRRIVAAPLLAQVLVERGETPDAWLAEIRPYLSKPYLKLRAPDAVRLETAQRVAFERWQALADEPALVEEGLARFLGHPGFKANIYRPDTMARIADALRGWLAQPDALPELDSDSRKLLDKLRPEALAKGMKKGCDAPAHPCSSGWRPGSPPGTSIWTRWPTRWPG
;
A
#
# COMPACT_ATOMS: atom_id res chain seq x y z
N MET A 1 -20.90 -25.21 -8.77
CA MET A 1 -21.03 -23.99 -9.61
C MET A 1 -21.67 -24.43 -10.91
N ASN A 2 -22.86 -23.90 -11.24
CA ASN A 2 -23.52 -24.23 -12.50
C ASN A 2 -22.69 -23.68 -13.67
N ALA A 3 -22.67 -24.39 -14.79
CA ALA A 3 -22.01 -23.91 -16.00
C ALA A 3 -22.63 -22.58 -16.45
N PRO A 4 -21.83 -21.63 -16.99
CA PRO A 4 -22.35 -20.37 -17.49
C PRO A 4 -23.34 -20.63 -18.63
N GLN A 5 -24.58 -20.15 -18.47
CA GLN A 5 -25.63 -20.23 -19.48
C GLN A 5 -25.62 -18.95 -20.32
N ALA A 6 -25.90 -19.07 -21.62
CA ALA A 6 -26.09 -17.91 -22.48
C ALA A 6 -27.22 -17.02 -21.92
N LEU A 7 -26.95 -15.72 -21.76
CA LEU A 7 -27.91 -14.78 -21.20
C LEU A 7 -29.07 -14.54 -22.18
N ASP A 8 -30.27 -14.89 -21.76
CA ASP A 8 -31.50 -14.41 -22.38
C ASP A 8 -31.95 -13.11 -21.70
N ALA A 9 -31.60 -11.97 -22.28
CA ALA A 9 -31.91 -10.66 -21.72
C ALA A 9 -33.43 -10.38 -21.62
N LEU A 10 -34.26 -11.08 -22.40
CA LEU A 10 -35.71 -10.90 -22.40
C LEU A 10 -36.38 -11.71 -21.29
N ASN A 11 -35.84 -12.87 -20.95
CA ASN A 11 -36.46 -13.79 -19.98
C ASN A 11 -35.69 -13.96 -18.67
N CYS A 12 -34.49 -13.38 -18.53
CA CYS A 12 -33.75 -13.50 -17.28
C CYS A 12 -34.54 -12.89 -16.10
N PRO A 13 -34.41 -13.45 -14.88
CA PRO A 13 -35.02 -12.89 -13.68
C PRO A 13 -34.57 -11.44 -13.45
N LEU A 14 -35.51 -10.59 -13.01
CA LEU A 14 -35.23 -9.19 -12.62
C LEU A 14 -35.16 -8.99 -11.10
N GLN A 15 -35.12 -10.09 -10.35
CA GLN A 15 -35.12 -10.13 -8.90
C GLN A 15 -33.89 -10.85 -8.37
N GLY A 16 -33.59 -10.61 -7.09
CA GLY A 16 -32.44 -11.20 -6.42
C GLY A 16 -31.11 -10.68 -6.98
N VAL A 17 -30.05 -11.45 -6.75
CA VAL A 17 -28.70 -11.14 -7.21
C VAL A 17 -28.42 -11.93 -8.49
N ASN A 18 -28.23 -11.22 -9.60
CA ASN A 18 -27.85 -11.82 -10.88
C ASN A 18 -26.42 -11.41 -11.23
N LEU A 19 -25.55 -12.39 -11.45
CA LEU A 19 -24.19 -12.16 -11.95
C LEU A 19 -24.16 -12.43 -13.45
N ILE A 20 -23.85 -11.39 -14.23
CA ILE A 20 -23.75 -11.48 -15.69
C ILE A 20 -22.28 -11.34 -16.08
N GLU A 21 -21.70 -12.41 -16.60
CA GLU A 21 -20.35 -12.39 -17.17
C GLU A 21 -20.39 -11.87 -18.61
N ALA A 22 -19.51 -10.92 -18.94
CA ALA A 22 -19.51 -10.31 -20.27
C ALA A 22 -18.13 -9.82 -20.72
N SER A 23 -17.58 -10.50 -21.72
CA SER A 23 -16.29 -10.18 -22.36
C SER A 23 -16.35 -8.93 -23.24
N ALA A 24 -15.21 -8.48 -23.75
CA ALA A 24 -15.17 -7.37 -24.70
C ALA A 24 -16.02 -7.70 -25.94
N GLY A 25 -16.80 -6.74 -26.43
CA GLY A 25 -17.64 -6.91 -27.63
C GLY A 25 -18.94 -7.70 -27.45
N THR A 26 -19.24 -8.29 -26.29
CA THR A 26 -20.44 -9.14 -26.09
C THR A 26 -21.72 -8.35 -25.74
N GLY A 27 -21.81 -7.08 -26.12
CA GLY A 27 -23.05 -6.30 -25.96
C GLY A 27 -23.40 -5.86 -24.54
N LYS A 28 -22.45 -5.78 -23.59
CA LYS A 28 -22.67 -5.32 -22.20
C LYS A 28 -23.65 -4.15 -22.06
N THR A 29 -23.37 -3.07 -22.77
CA THR A 29 -24.14 -1.83 -22.67
C THR A 29 -25.53 -1.98 -23.29
N TRP A 30 -25.66 -2.80 -24.34
CA TRP A 30 -26.95 -3.16 -24.91
C TRP A 30 -27.79 -3.97 -23.91
N THR A 31 -27.18 -4.95 -23.24
CA THR A 31 -27.82 -5.76 -22.20
C THR A 31 -28.31 -4.88 -21.04
N ILE A 32 -27.50 -3.95 -20.56
CA ILE A 32 -27.92 -3.01 -19.51
C ILE A 32 -29.14 -2.21 -19.96
N ALA A 33 -29.16 -1.71 -21.21
CA ALA A 33 -30.30 -0.96 -21.74
C ALA A 33 -31.57 -1.81 -21.91
N ALA A 34 -31.41 -3.06 -22.34
CA ALA A 34 -32.48 -4.05 -22.41
C ALA A 34 -33.10 -4.30 -21.04
N LEU A 35 -32.28 -4.58 -20.03
CA LEU A 35 -32.74 -4.81 -18.65
C LEU A 35 -33.37 -3.57 -18.03
N PHE A 36 -32.82 -2.38 -18.31
CA PHE A 36 -33.36 -1.11 -17.82
C PHE A 36 -34.78 -0.86 -18.34
N ALA A 37 -35.02 -1.11 -19.63
CA ALA A 37 -36.36 -1.00 -20.22
C ALA A 37 -37.33 -2.00 -19.60
N ARG A 38 -36.90 -3.26 -19.39
CA ARG A 38 -37.72 -4.28 -18.72
C ARG A 38 -38.05 -3.89 -17.28
N LEU A 39 -37.07 -3.42 -16.51
CA LEU A 39 -37.28 -2.99 -15.12
C LEU A 39 -38.33 -1.89 -15.00
N LEU A 40 -38.41 -0.97 -15.97
CA LEU A 40 -39.40 0.13 -15.99
C LEU A 40 -40.82 -0.30 -16.39
N LEU A 41 -40.97 -1.45 -17.03
CA LEU A 41 -42.21 -1.87 -17.66
C LEU A 41 -42.83 -3.12 -17.02
N GLU A 42 -42.01 -4.04 -16.54
CA GLU A 42 -42.45 -5.35 -16.04
C GLU A 42 -42.76 -5.28 -14.53
N GLU A 43 -43.92 -5.84 -14.16
CA GLU A 43 -44.25 -6.15 -12.77
C GLU A 43 -43.32 -7.25 -12.23
N ARG A 44 -43.01 -7.17 -10.93
CA ARG A 44 -42.09 -8.10 -10.25
C ARG A 44 -42.66 -8.42 -8.88
N ASP A 45 -42.93 -9.69 -8.58
CA ASP A 45 -43.52 -10.17 -7.31
C ASP A 45 -44.80 -9.46 -6.89
N GLY A 46 -45.67 -9.13 -7.84
CA GLY A 46 -46.90 -8.37 -7.56
C GLY A 46 -46.65 -6.90 -7.18
N ALA A 47 -45.41 -6.42 -7.26
CA ALA A 47 -45.09 -5.01 -7.14
C ALA A 47 -45.11 -4.35 -8.53
N PRO A 48 -45.67 -3.12 -8.63
CA PRO A 48 -45.67 -2.37 -9.86
C PRO A 48 -44.24 -2.00 -10.29
N PRO A 49 -44.01 -1.72 -11.59
CA PRO A 49 -42.72 -1.24 -12.05
C PRO A 49 -42.32 0.05 -11.31
N PRO A 50 -41.02 0.21 -10.98
CA PRO A 50 -40.53 1.38 -10.27
C PRO A 50 -40.52 2.61 -11.19
N ALA A 51 -40.51 3.80 -10.60
CA ALA A 51 -40.16 5.02 -11.33
C ALA A 51 -38.66 5.02 -11.68
N ILE A 52 -38.27 5.82 -12.67
CA ILE A 52 -36.89 5.81 -13.20
C ILE A 52 -35.84 6.23 -12.16
N GLU A 53 -36.20 7.10 -11.20
CA GLU A 53 -35.29 7.54 -10.14
C GLU A 53 -35.01 6.42 -9.13
N ARG A 54 -35.84 5.36 -9.12
CA ARG A 54 -35.70 4.19 -8.25
C ARG A 54 -34.92 3.03 -8.89
N ILE A 55 -34.32 3.25 -10.06
CA ILE A 55 -33.41 2.28 -10.69
C ILE A 55 -31.99 2.85 -10.63
N LEU A 56 -31.17 2.29 -9.74
CA LEU A 56 -29.77 2.70 -9.58
C LEU A 56 -28.88 1.98 -10.61
N VAL A 57 -28.10 2.76 -11.35
CA VAL A 57 -27.06 2.27 -12.26
C VAL A 57 -25.75 2.95 -11.90
N VAL A 58 -24.73 2.17 -11.58
CA VAL A 58 -23.39 2.68 -11.20
C VAL A 58 -22.32 2.16 -12.15
N THR A 59 -21.35 3.01 -12.46
CA THR A 59 -20.17 2.66 -13.28
C THR A 59 -18.90 3.31 -12.75
N TYR A 60 -17.75 2.98 -13.34
CA TYR A 60 -16.45 3.41 -12.84
C TYR A 60 -16.09 4.85 -13.25
N THR A 61 -16.33 5.24 -14.51
CA THR A 61 -15.85 6.52 -15.05
C THR A 61 -16.99 7.48 -15.41
N LYS A 62 -16.72 8.78 -15.30
CA LYS A 62 -17.66 9.85 -15.72
C LYS A 62 -18.06 9.72 -17.19
N ALA A 63 -17.10 9.36 -18.06
CA ALA A 63 -17.35 9.14 -19.49
C ALA A 63 -18.31 7.96 -19.74
N ALA A 64 -18.11 6.83 -19.05
CA ALA A 64 -19.01 5.69 -19.15
C ALA A 64 -20.41 6.02 -18.60
N THR A 65 -20.51 6.84 -17.55
CA THR A 65 -21.81 7.35 -17.06
C THR A 65 -22.54 8.15 -18.14
N ALA A 66 -21.85 9.09 -18.80
CA ALA A 66 -22.44 9.91 -19.86
C ALA A 66 -22.90 9.07 -21.06
N GLU A 67 -22.05 8.17 -21.54
CA GLU A 67 -22.38 7.25 -22.64
C GLU A 67 -23.58 6.36 -22.28
N LEU A 68 -23.61 5.82 -21.05
CA LEU A 68 -24.70 4.97 -20.59
C LEU A 68 -26.02 5.77 -20.49
N ARG A 69 -25.99 7.00 -19.98
CA ARG A 69 -27.17 7.88 -19.93
C ARG A 69 -27.77 8.08 -21.31
N GLU A 70 -26.96 8.41 -22.31
CA GLU A 70 -27.41 8.60 -23.69
C GLU A 70 -28.06 7.32 -24.24
N ARG A 71 -27.40 6.17 -24.07
CA ARG A 71 -27.89 4.88 -24.56
C ARG A 71 -29.20 4.47 -23.90
N LEU A 72 -29.30 4.63 -22.57
CA LEU A 72 -30.53 4.32 -21.82
C LEU A 72 -31.68 5.23 -22.26
N ARG A 73 -31.45 6.55 -22.38
CA ARG A 73 -32.46 7.49 -22.85
C ARG A 73 -32.95 7.15 -24.25
N ARG A 74 -32.03 6.88 -25.17
CA ARG A 74 -32.36 6.50 -26.54
C ARG A 74 -33.17 5.21 -26.57
N ARG A 75 -32.80 4.20 -25.78
CA ARG A 75 -33.51 2.92 -25.73
C ARG A 75 -34.96 3.07 -25.27
N LEU A 76 -35.22 3.93 -24.28
CA LEU A 76 -36.58 4.21 -23.83
C LEU A 76 -37.38 5.00 -24.87
N ALA A 77 -36.75 5.93 -25.57
CA ALA A 77 -37.39 6.68 -26.65
C ALA A 77 -37.74 5.76 -27.84
N GLU A 78 -36.86 4.83 -28.22
CA GLU A 78 -37.12 3.80 -29.22
C GLU A 78 -38.31 2.91 -28.83
N MET A 79 -38.35 2.47 -27.57
CA MET A 79 -39.46 1.66 -27.05
C MET A 79 -40.78 2.44 -27.06
N LEU A 80 -40.77 3.71 -26.65
CA LEU A 80 -41.94 4.57 -26.67
C LEU A 80 -42.44 4.80 -28.11
N ALA A 81 -41.54 5.08 -29.05
CA ALA A 81 -41.89 5.25 -30.45
C ALA A 81 -42.47 3.98 -31.08
N LEU A 82 -41.96 2.80 -30.71
CA LEU A 82 -42.53 1.51 -31.10
C LEU A 82 -43.95 1.32 -30.54
N LEU A 83 -44.16 1.61 -29.25
CA LEU A 83 -45.50 1.51 -28.66
C LEU A 83 -46.50 2.52 -29.26
N ASP A 84 -46.02 3.68 -29.69
CA ASP A 84 -46.79 4.70 -30.42
C ASP A 84 -47.03 4.35 -31.91
N GLY A 85 -46.44 3.26 -32.42
CA GLY A 85 -46.52 2.90 -33.84
C GLY A 85 -45.75 3.85 -34.78
N LYS A 86 -44.82 4.64 -34.25
CA LYS A 86 -44.02 5.64 -34.99
C LYS A 86 -42.68 5.11 -35.49
N ALA A 87 -42.23 3.95 -35.01
CA ALA A 87 -40.98 3.32 -35.39
C ALA A 87 -41.10 1.80 -35.36
N ASP A 88 -40.29 1.12 -36.17
CA ASP A 88 -40.09 -0.32 -36.10
C ASP A 88 -38.81 -0.58 -35.28
N GLY A 89 -38.98 -1.03 -34.04
CA GLY A 89 -37.89 -1.29 -33.08
C GLY A 89 -37.07 -2.51 -33.47
N ASP A 90 -35.98 -2.80 -32.74
CA ASP A 90 -35.23 -4.05 -32.97
C ASP A 90 -35.99 -5.29 -32.47
N ASP A 91 -35.45 -6.49 -32.76
CA ASP A 91 -36.09 -7.76 -32.37
C ASP A 91 -36.41 -7.85 -30.88
N PHE A 92 -35.53 -7.31 -30.04
CA PHE A 92 -35.76 -7.29 -28.59
C PHE A 92 -36.91 -6.35 -28.21
N LEU A 93 -36.93 -5.12 -28.73
CA LEU A 93 -38.01 -4.18 -28.42
C LEU A 93 -39.35 -4.68 -28.96
N ARG A 94 -39.38 -5.31 -30.14
CA ARG A 94 -40.59 -5.97 -30.67
C ARG A 94 -41.07 -7.09 -29.76
N ALA A 95 -40.18 -7.95 -29.30
CA ALA A 95 -40.52 -9.04 -28.38
C ALA A 95 -40.98 -8.51 -27.01
N LEU A 96 -40.38 -7.43 -26.51
CA LEU A 96 -40.83 -6.76 -25.28
C LEU A 96 -42.19 -6.09 -25.47
N ALA A 97 -42.42 -5.41 -26.60
CA ALA A 97 -43.70 -4.78 -26.93
C ALA A 97 -44.84 -5.80 -27.06
N ALA A 98 -44.55 -7.01 -27.56
CA ALA A 98 -45.51 -8.10 -27.62
C ALA A 98 -46.05 -8.54 -26.24
N ARG A 99 -45.34 -8.22 -25.14
CA ARG A 99 -45.83 -8.44 -23.76
C ARG A 99 -46.91 -7.45 -23.34
N PHE A 100 -47.07 -6.36 -24.09
CA PHE A 100 -48.05 -5.30 -23.86
C PHE A 100 -48.93 -5.13 -25.09
N PRO A 101 -49.85 -6.09 -25.37
CA PRO A 101 -50.77 -5.99 -26.51
C PRO A 101 -51.71 -4.78 -26.36
N GLU A 102 -52.34 -4.38 -27.47
CA GLU A 102 -53.30 -3.27 -27.48
C GLU A 102 -54.35 -3.41 -26.36
N GLY A 103 -54.53 -2.33 -25.60
CA GLY A 103 -55.41 -2.29 -24.44
C GLY A 103 -54.81 -1.55 -23.25
N PRO A 104 -55.48 -1.61 -22.08
CA PRO A 104 -55.12 -0.80 -20.92
C PRO A 104 -53.68 -0.97 -20.43
N ALA A 105 -53.13 -2.19 -20.51
CA ALA A 105 -51.74 -2.46 -20.09
C ALA A 105 -50.72 -1.73 -20.98
N ARG A 106 -50.95 -1.66 -22.29
CA ARG A 106 -50.09 -0.92 -23.22
C ARG A 106 -50.20 0.58 -23.01
N ASP A 107 -51.40 1.10 -22.71
CA ASP A 107 -51.59 2.50 -22.38
C ASP A 107 -50.82 2.90 -21.11
N VAL A 108 -50.85 2.06 -20.07
CA VAL A 108 -50.07 2.27 -18.85
C VAL A 108 -48.56 2.21 -19.13
N ALA A 109 -48.10 1.24 -19.92
CA ALA A 109 -46.70 1.14 -20.33
C ALA A 109 -46.23 2.40 -21.10
N ARG A 110 -47.05 2.89 -22.03
CA ARG A 110 -46.80 4.13 -22.78
C ARG A 110 -46.73 5.36 -21.87
N GLN A 111 -47.66 5.50 -20.92
CA GLN A 111 -47.65 6.59 -19.95
C GLN A 111 -46.39 6.56 -19.08
N ARG A 112 -45.98 5.37 -18.61
CA ARG A 112 -44.74 5.18 -17.83
C ARG A 112 -43.49 5.54 -18.63
N LEU A 113 -43.39 5.08 -19.87
CA LEU A 113 -42.27 5.44 -20.75
C LEU A 113 -42.24 6.93 -21.05
N THR A 114 -43.40 7.54 -21.30
CA THR A 114 -43.50 9.00 -21.51
C THR A 114 -42.98 9.77 -20.30
N ALA A 115 -43.40 9.38 -19.09
CA ALA A 115 -42.91 9.97 -17.85
C ALA A 115 -41.40 9.76 -17.68
N ALA A 116 -40.90 8.55 -17.95
CA ALA A 116 -39.49 8.20 -17.82
C ALA A 116 -38.59 8.94 -18.83
N VAL A 117 -39.05 9.14 -20.07
CA VAL A 117 -38.32 9.88 -21.11
C VAL A 117 -38.29 11.39 -20.79
N ASN A 118 -39.42 11.95 -20.34
CA ASN A 118 -39.52 13.37 -19.99
C ASN A 118 -38.75 13.70 -18.69
N GLY A 119 -38.79 12.80 -17.71
CA GLY A 119 -38.10 12.90 -16.42
C GLY A 119 -36.71 12.26 -16.40
N PHE A 120 -36.13 11.93 -17.56
CA PHE A 120 -34.91 11.12 -17.63
C PHE A 120 -33.72 11.73 -16.87
N ASP A 121 -33.69 13.05 -16.74
CA ASP A 121 -32.61 13.74 -16.04
C ASP A 121 -32.52 13.35 -14.55
N ALA A 122 -33.65 12.95 -13.94
CA ALA A 122 -33.73 12.45 -12.57
C ALA A 122 -33.26 10.98 -12.40
N ALA A 123 -32.93 10.28 -13.48
CA ALA A 123 -32.47 8.88 -13.42
C ALA A 123 -31.19 8.74 -12.57
N ALA A 124 -31.19 7.74 -11.69
CA ALA A 124 -30.11 7.47 -10.76
C ALA A 124 -28.93 6.73 -11.43
N ILE A 125 -28.25 7.42 -12.36
CA ILE A 125 -27.13 6.90 -13.14
C ILE A 125 -25.86 7.67 -12.74
N TYR A 126 -24.97 7.03 -11.98
CA TYR A 126 -23.82 7.69 -11.34
C TYR A 126 -22.51 6.94 -11.59
N THR A 127 -21.40 7.58 -11.24
CA THR A 127 -20.18 6.84 -10.89
C THR A 127 -20.36 6.21 -9.50
N ILE A 128 -19.59 5.18 -9.16
CA ILE A 128 -19.58 4.61 -7.80
C ILE A 128 -19.35 5.71 -6.76
N HIS A 129 -18.34 6.56 -6.97
CA HIS A 129 -18.03 7.67 -6.07
C HIS A 129 -19.18 8.69 -5.97
N GLY A 130 -19.80 9.07 -7.09
CA GLY A 130 -20.92 10.00 -7.10
C GLY A 130 -22.14 9.46 -6.35
N PHE A 131 -22.39 8.16 -6.46
CA PHE A 131 -23.44 7.50 -5.67
C PHE A 131 -23.11 7.52 -4.17
N CYS A 132 -21.90 7.12 -3.78
CA CYS A 132 -21.48 7.14 -2.37
C CYS A 132 -21.55 8.56 -1.77
N GLN A 133 -21.11 9.59 -2.50
CA GLN A 133 -21.19 10.97 -2.07
C GLN A 133 -22.64 11.42 -1.86
N ARG A 134 -23.54 11.06 -2.78
CA ARG A 134 -24.97 11.33 -2.64
C ARG A 134 -25.55 10.65 -1.41
N VAL A 135 -25.26 9.38 -1.17
CA VAL A 135 -25.71 8.65 0.03
C VAL A 135 -25.23 9.33 1.31
N LEU A 136 -23.96 9.76 1.36
CA LEU A 136 -23.41 10.48 2.51
C LEU A 136 -24.10 11.84 2.72
N THR A 137 -24.49 12.52 1.64
CA THR A 137 -25.20 13.81 1.71
C THR A 137 -26.65 13.62 2.17
N ASP A 138 -27.36 12.67 1.58
CA ASP A 138 -28.76 12.36 1.91
C ASP A 138 -28.88 11.84 3.36
N ALA A 139 -27.87 11.11 3.85
CA ALA A 139 -27.78 10.61 5.23
C ALA A 139 -26.87 11.45 6.13
N ALA A 140 -26.64 12.74 5.84
CA ALA A 140 -25.70 13.57 6.59
C ALA A 140 -26.02 13.64 8.09
N PHE A 141 -27.31 13.70 8.45
CA PHE A 141 -27.76 13.69 9.85
C PHE A 141 -27.44 12.37 10.58
N GLU A 142 -27.60 11.22 9.91
CA GLU A 142 -27.36 9.90 10.49
C GLU A 142 -25.87 9.54 10.53
N SER A 143 -25.08 10.08 9.60
CA SER A 143 -23.64 9.81 9.47
C SER A 143 -22.74 10.74 10.27
N GLY A 144 -23.29 11.81 10.87
CA GLY A 144 -22.52 12.82 11.61
C GLY A 144 -21.52 13.60 10.75
N GLN A 145 -21.65 13.52 9.42
CA GLN A 145 -20.81 14.21 8.46
C GLN A 145 -21.24 15.68 8.32
N THR A 146 -20.30 16.57 8.03
CA THR A 146 -20.63 17.95 7.67
C THR A 146 -21.42 17.96 6.35
N PHE A 147 -22.47 18.79 6.26
CA PHE A 147 -23.31 18.96 5.06
C PHE A 147 -22.54 19.33 3.78
N GLN A 148 -21.27 19.71 3.90
CA GLN A 148 -20.38 20.13 2.82
C GLN A 148 -19.05 19.38 2.90
N ALA A 149 -19.09 18.05 2.75
CA ALA A 149 -17.87 17.28 2.51
C ALA A 149 -17.41 17.51 1.06
N GLU A 150 -16.31 18.23 0.90
CA GLU A 150 -15.67 18.41 -0.42
C GLU A 150 -14.77 17.21 -0.73
N LEU A 151 -14.90 16.66 -1.94
CA LEU A 151 -14.03 15.58 -2.39
C LEU A 151 -12.65 16.15 -2.70
N VAL A 152 -11.66 15.77 -1.89
CA VAL A 152 -10.25 16.04 -2.16
C VAL A 152 -9.72 14.95 -3.09
N GLU A 153 -9.46 15.31 -4.35
CA GLU A 153 -8.95 14.36 -5.36
C GLU A 153 -7.43 14.08 -5.19
N ASP A 154 -6.67 15.02 -4.65
CA ASP A 154 -5.23 14.87 -4.36
C ASP A 154 -4.91 15.19 -2.89
N ASP A 155 -4.41 14.18 -2.19
CA ASP A 155 -4.01 14.24 -0.79
C ASP A 155 -2.49 14.40 -0.61
N ALA A 156 -1.70 14.46 -1.69
CA ALA A 156 -0.25 14.42 -1.63
C ALA A 156 0.35 15.53 -0.75
N ALA A 157 -0.12 16.78 -0.91
CA ALA A 157 0.34 17.91 -0.11
C ALA A 157 0.05 17.75 1.39
N ARG A 158 -1.13 17.21 1.74
CA ARG A 158 -1.53 16.95 3.12
C ARG A 158 -0.70 15.83 3.74
N LEU A 159 -0.45 14.77 2.98
CA LEU A 159 0.40 13.67 3.43
C LEU A 159 1.85 14.12 3.64
N ALA A 160 2.39 14.96 2.75
CA ALA A 160 3.72 15.54 2.91
C ALA A 160 3.82 16.37 4.20
N GLU A 161 2.83 17.23 4.47
CA GLU A 161 2.77 18.01 5.71
C GLU A 161 2.77 17.11 6.96
N ILE A 162 1.97 16.04 6.97
CA ILE A 162 1.91 15.09 8.10
C ILE A 162 3.26 14.41 8.33
N VAL A 163 3.93 13.99 7.27
CA VAL A 163 5.24 13.32 7.37
C VAL A 163 6.32 14.29 7.83
N ASP A 164 6.34 15.51 7.32
CA ASP A 164 7.26 16.57 7.77
C ASP A 164 7.06 16.88 9.25
N ASP A 165 5.81 16.99 9.71
CA ASP A 165 5.49 17.20 11.12
C ASP A 165 5.94 16.05 12.00
N PHE A 166 5.78 14.80 11.53
CA PHE A 166 6.31 13.63 12.22
C PHE A 166 7.85 13.73 12.35
N TRP A 167 8.54 14.07 11.26
CA TRP A 167 10.01 14.21 11.26
C TRP A 167 10.48 15.31 12.22
N ARG A 168 9.84 16.49 12.21
CA ARG A 168 10.15 17.58 13.13
C ARG A 168 9.96 17.17 14.59
N ARG A 169 8.88 16.46 14.92
CA ARG A 169 8.55 16.12 16.31
C ARG A 169 9.31 14.90 16.84
N ARG A 170 9.61 13.92 15.99
CA ARG A 170 10.17 12.62 16.42
C ARG A 170 11.63 12.42 16.06
N ILE A 171 12.10 13.00 14.97
CA ILE A 171 13.46 12.79 14.47
C ILE A 171 14.37 13.94 14.89
N VAL A 172 13.99 15.20 14.63
CA VAL A 172 14.82 16.37 15.00
C VAL A 172 15.02 16.45 16.52
N ALA A 173 14.03 16.02 17.30
CA ALA A 173 14.13 15.94 18.76
C ALA A 173 15.03 14.80 19.28
N ALA A 174 15.53 13.93 18.40
CA ALA A 174 16.35 12.76 18.75
C ALA A 174 17.65 12.74 17.93
N PRO A 175 18.71 13.45 18.36
CA PRO A 175 19.93 13.66 17.58
C PRO A 175 20.58 12.37 17.07
N LEU A 176 20.64 11.32 17.90
CA LEU A 176 21.20 10.03 17.50
C LEU A 176 20.37 9.34 16.42
N LEU A 177 19.04 9.40 16.53
CA LEU A 177 18.15 8.84 15.52
C LEU A 177 18.29 9.60 14.20
N ALA A 178 18.36 10.94 14.25
CA ALA A 178 18.59 11.78 13.08
C ALA A 178 19.91 11.43 12.37
N GLN A 179 21.00 11.25 13.11
CA GLN A 179 22.29 10.83 12.54
C GLN A 179 22.18 9.48 11.83
N VAL A 180 21.58 8.47 12.48
CA VAL A 180 21.39 7.14 11.89
C VAL A 180 20.58 7.20 10.60
N LEU A 181 19.54 8.03 10.56
CA LEU A 181 18.71 8.20 9.38
C LEU A 181 19.45 8.90 8.23
N VAL A 182 20.23 9.94 8.52
CA VAL A 182 21.07 10.63 7.52
C VAL A 182 22.10 9.68 6.90
N GLU A 183 22.78 8.88 7.72
CA GLU A 183 23.77 7.91 7.23
C GLU A 183 23.17 6.82 6.33
N ARG A 184 21.87 6.57 6.49
CA ARG A 184 21.10 5.64 5.66
C ARG A 184 20.52 6.29 4.39
N GLY A 185 20.61 7.61 4.27
CA GLY A 185 19.96 8.36 3.20
C GLY A 185 18.44 8.36 3.32
N GLU A 186 17.90 8.19 4.53
CA GLU A 186 16.46 8.23 4.79
C GLU A 186 15.97 9.68 4.68
N THR A 187 14.81 9.86 4.06
CA THR A 187 14.19 11.17 3.87
C THR A 187 12.68 11.10 4.13
N PRO A 188 12.04 12.23 4.49
CA PRO A 188 10.58 12.31 4.59
C PRO A 188 9.86 11.77 3.35
N ASP A 189 10.32 12.16 2.16
CA ASP A 189 9.74 11.72 0.88
C ASP A 189 9.86 10.21 0.66
N ALA A 190 11.01 9.62 1.01
CA ALA A 190 11.21 8.18 0.89
C ALA A 190 10.23 7.40 1.77
N TRP A 191 10.02 7.84 3.02
CA TRP A 191 9.09 7.21 3.95
C TRP A 191 7.64 7.38 3.50
N LEU A 192 7.27 8.58 3.00
CA LEU A 192 5.94 8.81 2.45
C LEU A 192 5.68 7.87 1.27
N ALA A 193 6.64 7.75 0.34
CA ALA A 193 6.53 6.85 -0.80
C ALA A 193 6.38 5.39 -0.37
N GLU A 194 7.06 4.97 0.70
CA GLU A 194 6.93 3.61 1.27
C GLU A 194 5.56 3.35 1.89
N ILE A 195 5.03 4.28 2.70
CA ILE A 195 3.76 4.05 3.43
C ILE A 195 2.51 4.28 2.56
N ARG A 196 2.58 5.16 1.55
CA ARG A 196 1.41 5.59 0.76
C ARG A 196 0.57 4.45 0.18
N PRO A 197 1.15 3.37 -0.38
CA PRO A 197 0.37 2.23 -0.91
C PRO A 197 -0.42 1.44 0.15
N TYR A 198 -0.13 1.65 1.43
CA TYR A 198 -0.75 0.96 2.56
C TYR A 198 -1.82 1.80 3.26
N LEU A 199 -1.81 3.13 3.11
CA LEU A 199 -2.77 4.04 3.76
C LEU A 199 -4.23 3.76 3.35
N SER A 200 -4.45 3.27 2.14
CA SER A 200 -5.78 2.90 1.63
C SER A 200 -6.28 1.52 2.08
N LYS A 201 -5.52 0.82 2.96
CA LYS A 201 -5.80 -0.56 3.38
C LYS A 201 -6.03 -0.63 4.90
N PRO A 202 -7.22 -0.21 5.38
CA PRO A 202 -7.52 -0.14 6.82
C PRO A 202 -7.52 -1.51 7.53
N TYR A 203 -7.54 -2.60 6.77
CA TYR A 203 -7.50 -3.98 7.27
C TYR A 203 -6.08 -4.50 7.54
N LEU A 204 -5.04 -3.73 7.24
CA LEU A 204 -3.66 -4.15 7.51
C LEU A 204 -3.36 -4.19 9.00
N LYS A 205 -2.72 -5.27 9.44
CA LYS A 205 -2.19 -5.40 10.80
C LYS A 205 -0.70 -5.09 10.78
N LEU A 206 -0.33 -3.94 11.35
CA LEU A 206 1.06 -3.58 11.55
C LEU A 206 1.69 -4.53 12.57
N ARG A 207 2.76 -5.21 12.18
CA ARG A 207 3.60 -5.98 13.08
C ARG A 207 4.89 -5.18 13.27
N ALA A 208 4.98 -4.47 14.39
CA ALA A 208 6.25 -3.87 14.77
C ALA A 208 7.20 -5.00 15.20
N PRO A 209 8.45 -5.05 14.72
CA PRO A 209 9.45 -5.89 15.35
C PRO A 209 9.65 -5.44 16.81
N ASP A 210 10.15 -6.34 17.66
CA ASP A 210 10.61 -5.97 19.00
C ASP A 210 11.81 -5.04 18.86
N ALA A 211 11.53 -3.74 18.70
CA ALA A 211 12.55 -2.73 18.54
C ALA A 211 13.28 -2.59 19.87
N VAL A 212 14.57 -2.93 19.89
CA VAL A 212 15.44 -2.49 20.98
C VAL A 212 15.45 -0.97 20.90
N ARG A 213 14.95 -0.31 21.95
CA ARG A 213 15.01 1.15 22.04
C ARG A 213 16.43 1.64 21.78
N LEU A 214 16.57 2.65 20.94
CA LEU A 214 17.86 3.18 20.51
C LEU A 214 18.73 3.55 21.71
N GLU A 215 18.13 4.08 22.77
CA GLU A 215 18.78 4.43 24.03
C GLU A 215 19.36 3.20 24.74
N THR A 216 18.60 2.10 24.78
CA THR A 216 19.08 0.83 25.37
C THR A 216 20.28 0.31 24.60
N ALA A 217 20.24 0.39 23.27
CA ALA A 217 21.30 -0.13 22.45
C ALA A 217 22.56 0.76 22.47
N GLN A 218 22.39 2.09 22.57
CA GLN A 218 23.49 3.03 22.81
C GLN A 218 24.15 2.78 24.17
N ARG A 219 23.35 2.57 25.23
CA ARG A 219 23.88 2.24 26.56
C ARG A 219 24.72 0.96 26.53
N VAL A 220 24.19 -0.11 25.91
CA VAL A 220 24.93 -1.39 25.78
C VAL A 220 26.21 -1.22 24.94
N ALA A 221 26.19 -0.38 23.90
CA ALA A 221 27.39 -0.08 23.12
C ALA A 221 28.45 0.65 23.97
N PHE A 222 28.01 1.64 24.75
CA PHE A 222 28.88 2.40 25.64
C PHE A 222 29.48 1.54 26.76
N GLU A 223 28.68 0.71 27.43
CA GLU A 223 29.15 -0.24 28.45
C GLU A 223 30.24 -1.19 27.88
N ARG A 224 30.06 -1.66 26.65
CA ARG A 224 31.07 -2.51 25.97
C ARG A 224 32.32 -1.75 25.58
N TRP A 225 32.16 -0.50 25.16
CA TRP A 225 33.26 0.38 24.81
C TRP A 225 34.13 0.68 26.03
N GLN A 226 33.50 1.08 27.15
CA GLN A 226 34.20 1.31 28.41
C GLN A 226 34.97 0.07 28.86
N ALA A 227 34.34 -1.09 28.81
CA ALA A 227 35.01 -2.30 29.26
C ALA A 227 36.19 -2.74 28.35
N LEU A 228 36.16 -2.37 27.05
CA LEU A 228 37.32 -2.51 26.17
C LEU A 228 38.41 -1.49 26.51
N ALA A 229 38.02 -0.26 26.85
CA ALA A 229 38.92 0.82 27.22
C ALA A 229 39.61 0.59 28.57
N ASP A 230 38.96 -0.14 29.48
CA ASP A 230 39.52 -0.56 30.78
C ASP A 230 40.62 -1.63 30.63
N GLU A 231 40.71 -2.31 29.48
CA GLU A 231 41.69 -3.37 29.21
C GLU A 231 42.57 -3.09 27.97
N PRO A 232 43.35 -1.99 27.93
CA PRO A 232 44.14 -1.62 26.76
C PRO A 232 45.23 -2.66 26.42
N ALA A 233 45.76 -3.35 27.43
CA ALA A 233 46.74 -4.43 27.25
C ALA A 233 46.17 -5.60 26.44
N LEU A 234 44.88 -5.92 26.65
CA LEU A 234 44.20 -6.98 25.91
C LEU A 234 44.00 -6.58 24.45
N VAL A 235 43.68 -5.31 24.19
CA VAL A 235 43.58 -4.79 22.81
C VAL A 235 44.92 -4.90 22.08
N GLU A 236 46.02 -4.51 22.71
CA GLU A 236 47.36 -4.63 22.13
C GLU A 236 47.76 -6.10 21.90
N GLU A 237 47.45 -7.00 22.83
CA GLU A 237 47.68 -8.45 22.65
C GLU A 237 46.91 -8.98 21.42
N GLY A 238 45.64 -8.60 21.29
CA GLY A 238 44.81 -8.97 20.16
C GLY A 238 45.35 -8.44 18.83
N LEU A 239 45.71 -7.16 18.78
CA LEU A 239 46.30 -6.53 17.60
C LEU A 239 47.63 -7.19 17.23
N ALA A 240 48.52 -7.45 18.20
CA ALA A 240 49.78 -8.13 17.97
C ALA A 240 49.55 -9.56 17.42
N ARG A 241 48.58 -10.28 17.97
CA ARG A 241 48.20 -11.62 17.50
C ARG A 241 47.65 -11.61 16.09
N PHE A 242 46.87 -10.59 15.71
CA PHE A 242 46.35 -10.44 14.36
C PHE A 242 47.44 -10.01 13.37
N LEU A 243 48.30 -9.06 13.75
CA LEU A 243 49.44 -8.57 12.96
C LEU A 243 50.47 -9.66 12.68
N GLY A 244 50.73 -10.52 13.67
CA GLY A 244 51.74 -11.58 13.59
C GLY A 244 51.28 -12.87 12.91
N HIS A 245 50.01 -12.99 12.52
CA HIS A 245 49.48 -14.26 12.03
C HIS A 245 49.81 -14.52 10.54
N PRO A 246 50.62 -15.54 10.19
CA PRO A 246 51.09 -15.75 8.81
C PRO A 246 49.99 -16.24 7.85
N GLY A 247 48.87 -16.69 8.40
CA GLY A 247 47.74 -17.27 7.67
C GLY A 247 46.83 -16.25 6.97
N PHE A 248 46.99 -14.94 7.18
CA PHE A 248 46.15 -13.95 6.51
C PHE A 248 46.51 -13.76 5.03
N LYS A 249 45.50 -13.53 4.20
CA LYS A 249 45.65 -13.12 2.80
C LYS A 249 46.20 -11.70 2.73
N ALA A 250 47.43 -11.56 2.21
CA ALA A 250 48.14 -10.30 2.14
C ALA A 250 47.43 -9.20 1.31
N ASN A 251 46.53 -9.57 0.39
CA ASN A 251 45.74 -8.60 -0.37
C ASN A 251 44.57 -8.00 0.42
N ILE A 252 44.10 -8.65 1.49
CA ILE A 252 42.97 -8.21 2.33
C ILE A 252 43.46 -7.55 3.62
N TYR A 253 44.50 -8.12 4.22
CA TYR A 253 45.14 -7.68 5.47
C TYR A 253 46.59 -7.31 5.20
N ARG A 254 46.79 -6.17 4.52
CA ARG A 254 48.13 -5.61 4.28
C ARG A 254 48.70 -5.07 5.60
N PRO A 255 50.03 -5.08 5.80
CA PRO A 255 50.65 -4.48 6.98
C PRO A 255 50.19 -3.04 7.24
N ASP A 256 50.12 -2.22 6.19
CA ASP A 256 49.60 -0.84 6.26
C ASP A 256 48.13 -0.76 6.70
N THR A 257 47.27 -1.65 6.18
CA THR A 257 45.86 -1.70 6.60
C THR A 257 45.71 -2.07 8.06
N MET A 258 46.53 -3.01 8.54
CA MET A 258 46.51 -3.42 9.94
C MET A 258 47.10 -2.36 10.87
N ALA A 259 48.14 -1.63 10.44
CA ALA A 259 48.67 -0.48 11.16
C ALA A 259 47.61 0.62 11.30
N ARG A 260 46.90 0.95 10.21
CA ARG A 260 45.79 1.91 10.24
C ARG A 260 44.66 1.49 11.17
N ILE A 261 44.33 0.20 11.24
CA ILE A 261 43.34 -0.33 12.19
C ILE A 261 43.83 -0.15 13.63
N ALA A 262 45.10 -0.50 13.91
CA ALA A 262 45.69 -0.38 15.24
C ALA A 262 45.75 1.08 15.70
N ASP A 263 46.20 2.00 14.84
CA ASP A 263 46.31 3.42 15.15
C ASP A 263 44.94 4.07 15.37
N ALA A 264 43.94 3.71 14.55
CA ALA A 264 42.57 4.17 14.75
C ALA A 264 42.00 3.69 16.10
N LEU A 265 42.19 2.41 16.44
CA LEU A 265 41.75 1.86 17.72
C LEU A 265 42.41 2.52 18.92
N ARG A 266 43.74 2.69 18.88
CA ARG A 266 44.47 3.42 19.94
C ARG A 266 43.99 4.86 20.07
N GLY A 267 43.77 5.54 18.95
CA GLY A 267 43.27 6.92 18.93
C GLY A 267 41.90 7.05 19.56
N TRP A 268 40.99 6.10 19.30
CA TRP A 268 39.68 6.08 19.95
C TRP A 268 39.77 5.73 21.42
N LEU A 269 40.56 4.72 21.80
CA LEU A 269 40.72 4.30 23.20
C LEU A 269 41.39 5.36 24.08
N ALA A 270 42.07 6.35 23.48
CA ALA A 270 42.56 7.54 24.19
C ALA A 270 41.43 8.46 24.70
N GLN A 271 40.19 8.27 24.23
CA GLN A 271 38.98 8.98 24.65
C GLN A 271 37.92 7.98 25.16
N PRO A 272 38.13 7.36 26.34
CA PRO A 272 37.30 6.27 26.82
C PRO A 272 35.86 6.71 27.20
N ASP A 273 35.68 7.98 27.55
CA ASP A 273 34.41 8.52 28.05
C ASP A 273 33.37 8.81 26.95
N ALA A 274 33.72 8.58 25.68
CA ALA A 274 32.82 8.77 24.55
C ALA A 274 32.91 7.59 23.57
N LEU A 275 31.77 7.25 22.94
CA LEU A 275 31.79 6.35 21.79
C LEU A 275 32.54 7.02 20.64
N PRO A 276 33.38 6.29 19.89
CA PRO A 276 34.11 6.91 18.79
C PRO A 276 33.17 7.27 17.65
N GLU A 277 33.36 8.45 17.09
CA GLU A 277 32.70 8.87 15.85
C GLU A 277 33.34 8.14 14.68
N LEU A 278 32.58 7.26 14.05
CA LEU A 278 33.07 6.45 12.93
C LEU A 278 32.54 7.00 11.62
N ASP A 279 33.42 7.58 10.82
CA ASP A 279 33.17 7.84 9.40
C ASP A 279 33.10 6.54 8.58
N SER A 280 32.74 6.68 7.31
CA SER A 280 32.56 5.51 6.41
C SER A 280 33.83 4.66 6.25
N ASP A 281 35.02 5.24 6.37
CA ASP A 281 36.28 4.53 6.19
C ASP A 281 36.71 3.82 7.48
N SER A 282 36.54 4.49 8.62
CA SER A 282 36.74 3.93 9.96
C SER A 282 35.85 2.71 10.20
N ARG A 283 34.58 2.75 9.77
CA ARG A 283 33.68 1.58 9.82
C ARG A 283 34.22 0.41 9.01
N LYS A 284 34.69 0.64 7.79
CA LYS A 284 35.28 -0.42 6.94
C LYS A 284 36.55 -1.01 7.56
N LEU A 285 37.35 -0.19 8.24
CA LEU A 285 38.53 -0.66 8.96
C LEU A 285 38.14 -1.58 10.12
N LEU A 286 37.12 -1.19 10.89
CA LEU A 286 36.63 -1.98 12.02
C LEU A 286 35.91 -3.26 11.60
N ASP A 287 35.17 -3.23 10.49
CA ASP A 287 34.51 -4.41 9.93
C ASP A 287 35.50 -5.53 9.59
N LYS A 288 36.77 -5.21 9.34
CA LYS A 288 37.83 -6.20 9.11
C LYS A 288 38.21 -6.98 10.37
N LEU A 289 37.86 -6.52 11.56
CA LEU A 289 38.11 -7.22 12.83
C LEU A 289 36.95 -8.13 13.26
N ARG A 290 35.84 -8.14 12.52
CA ARG A 290 34.72 -9.07 12.75
C ARG A 290 35.17 -10.53 12.57
N PRO A 291 34.65 -11.48 13.38
CA PRO A 291 34.94 -12.90 13.23
C PRO A 291 34.79 -13.41 11.79
N GLU A 292 33.70 -13.01 11.12
CA GLU A 292 33.39 -13.45 9.76
C GLU A 292 34.37 -12.88 8.73
N ALA A 293 34.81 -11.63 8.93
CA ALA A 293 35.78 -10.98 8.06
C ALA A 293 37.17 -11.59 8.23
N LEU A 294 37.59 -11.83 9.48
CA LEU A 294 38.86 -12.48 9.81
C LEU A 294 38.92 -13.88 9.20
N ALA A 295 37.86 -14.69 9.38
CA ALA A 295 37.76 -16.02 8.77
C ALA A 295 37.83 -15.97 7.24
N LYS A 296 37.09 -15.06 6.58
CA LYS A 296 37.09 -14.92 5.12
C LYS A 296 38.46 -14.51 4.58
N GLY A 297 39.22 -13.70 5.33
CA GLY A 297 40.55 -13.27 4.92
C GLY A 297 41.68 -14.24 5.26
N MET A 298 41.39 -15.45 5.75
CA MET A 298 42.39 -16.51 5.91
C MET A 298 42.74 -17.18 4.58
N LYS A 299 43.99 -17.66 4.46
CA LYS A 299 44.45 -18.58 3.42
C LYS A 299 43.76 -19.95 3.58
N LYS A 300 43.70 -20.73 2.50
CA LYS A 300 43.08 -22.07 2.52
C LYS A 300 43.82 -22.96 3.53
N GLY A 301 43.10 -23.56 4.47
CA GLY A 301 43.66 -24.44 5.50
C GLY A 301 44.25 -23.71 6.71
N CYS A 302 44.00 -22.41 6.87
CA CYS A 302 44.37 -21.65 8.06
C CYS A 302 43.12 -21.18 8.81
N ASP A 303 43.13 -21.30 10.13
CA ASP A 303 42.06 -20.80 11.00
C ASP A 303 42.37 -19.39 11.52
N ALA A 304 41.33 -18.58 11.71
CA ALA A 304 41.50 -17.24 12.23
C ALA A 304 41.97 -17.28 13.70
N PRO A 305 42.92 -16.43 14.12
CA PRO A 305 43.36 -16.36 15.50
C PRO A 305 42.18 -16.03 16.44
N ALA A 306 41.92 -16.91 17.40
CA ALA A 306 40.96 -16.66 18.47
C ALA A 306 41.53 -15.65 19.46
N HIS A 307 40.78 -14.57 19.72
CA HIS A 307 41.10 -13.57 20.73
C HIS A 307 39.81 -12.89 21.22
N PRO A 308 39.68 -12.50 22.50
CA PRO A 308 38.51 -11.74 22.98
C PRO A 308 38.19 -10.49 22.14
N CYS A 309 39.22 -9.84 21.58
CA CYS A 309 39.07 -8.70 20.67
C CYS A 309 38.40 -9.05 19.33
N SER A 310 38.45 -10.31 18.87
CA SER A 310 37.70 -10.77 17.69
C SER A 310 36.35 -11.37 18.07
N SER A 311 36.27 -12.16 19.14
CA SER A 311 35.07 -12.94 19.51
C SER A 311 33.99 -12.19 20.29
N GLY A 312 34.21 -10.92 20.64
CA GLY A 312 33.31 -10.20 21.52
C GLY A 312 33.68 -10.41 22.96
N TRP A 313 34.38 -9.44 23.52
CA TRP A 313 34.73 -9.43 24.92
C TRP A 313 33.47 -9.57 25.80
N ARG A 314 33.50 -10.53 26.74
CA ARG A 314 32.44 -10.79 27.73
C ARG A 314 33.03 -11.10 29.10
N PRO A 315 32.57 -10.38 30.11
CA PRO A 315 32.09 -10.98 31.34
C PRO A 315 30.55 -11.02 31.31
N GLY A 316 29.97 -12.22 31.34
CA GLY A 316 28.57 -12.43 31.77
C GLY A 316 27.42 -12.24 30.77
N SER A 317 27.52 -12.63 29.50
CA SER A 317 26.36 -12.61 28.59
C SER A 317 26.26 -13.92 27.75
N PRO A 318 25.10 -14.32 27.18
CA PRO A 318 24.91 -15.58 26.43
C PRO A 318 25.49 -15.59 25.00
N PRO A 319 26.05 -16.70 24.50
CA PRO A 319 26.90 -16.79 23.29
C PRO A 319 26.27 -16.18 22.03
N GLY A 320 27.06 -15.43 21.23
CA GLY A 320 26.64 -14.92 19.91
C GLY A 320 26.67 -13.39 19.66
N THR A 321 27.32 -12.58 20.51
CA THR A 321 27.43 -11.13 20.31
C THR A 321 28.87 -10.67 20.45
N SER A 322 29.56 -10.54 19.31
CA SER A 322 30.80 -9.78 19.16
C SER A 322 30.60 -8.31 19.58
N ILE A 323 31.65 -7.63 20.04
CA ILE A 323 31.66 -6.15 20.14
C ILE A 323 31.38 -5.55 18.75
N TRP A 324 31.81 -6.26 17.71
CA TRP A 324 31.67 -5.89 16.32
C TRP A 324 30.31 -6.26 15.71
N THR A 325 29.58 -7.25 16.26
CA THR A 325 28.27 -7.64 15.71
C THR A 325 27.12 -6.72 16.14
N ARG A 326 27.41 -5.69 16.93
CA ARG A 326 26.47 -4.59 17.22
C ARG A 326 27.07 -3.19 17.02
N TRP A 327 28.12 -3.04 16.22
CA TRP A 327 28.25 -1.78 15.47
C TRP A 327 27.27 -1.86 14.31
N PRO A 328 26.26 -1.00 14.24
CA PRO A 328 25.17 -1.17 13.31
C PRO A 328 25.63 -0.75 11.91
N THR A 329 26.26 -1.67 11.18
CA THR A 329 26.37 -1.54 9.72
C THR A 329 25.00 -1.61 9.06
N ARG A 330 23.99 -2.11 9.78
CA ARG A 330 22.55 -2.00 9.53
C ARG A 330 21.83 -2.39 10.83
N TRP A 331 21.23 -1.44 11.55
CA TRP A 331 20.11 -1.75 12.46
C TRP A 331 19.00 -2.43 11.66
N PRO A 332 18.43 -3.56 12.11
CA PRO A 332 17.21 -4.07 11.51
C PRO A 332 16.13 -3.00 11.67
N GLY A 333 15.52 -2.61 10.54
CA GLY A 333 14.30 -1.81 10.53
C GLY A 333 13.12 -2.62 11.05
#